data_AF-A0A1K2IWB2-F1
#
_entry.id   AF-A0A1K2IWB2-F1
#
_cell.length_a   1.000
_cell.length_b   1.000
_cell.length_c   1.000
_cell.angle_alpha   90.00
_cell.angle_beta   90.00
_cell.angle_gamma   90.00
#
_symmetry.space_group_name_H-M   'P 1'
#
loop_
_entity.id
_entity.type
_entity.pdbx_description
1 polymer ?
#
loop_
_entity_poly.entity_id
_entity_poly.type
_entity_poly.pdbx_seq_one_letter_code
_entity_poly.pdbx_strand_id
1 'polypeptide(L)'
;MKGRSIYLLPIFLMVFAVSCEDKKLQGPEHTIDLFKDQRQEGKAYVMSAEESSAASAMVIASSNVKLVDSYSGRGRPIFIYKVNSGEVIKTTRDSIVSFPFQFLSNQKLDLKKDAMYVYLQKLEGYRFIAKDKNLRYQWLKDAPVYSVKADQ
;
A
#
# COMPACT_ATOMS: atom_id res chain seq x y z
N MET A 1 83.44 -17.60 -22.86
CA MET A 1 82.52 -18.22 -21.88
C MET A 1 81.46 -17.20 -21.50
N LYS A 2 80.17 -17.61 -21.55
CA LYS A 2 79.06 -17.27 -20.63
C LYS A 2 78.87 -15.78 -20.29
N GLY A 3 77.75 -15.12 -20.54
CA GLY A 3 76.42 -15.52 -20.98
C GLY A 3 75.56 -14.28 -20.79
N ARG A 4 75.07 -13.69 -21.88
CA ARG A 4 74.19 -12.52 -21.85
C ARG A 4 72.78 -13.01 -21.50
N SER A 5 72.45 -13.03 -20.21
CA SER A 5 71.09 -13.26 -19.73
C SER A 5 70.62 -12.04 -18.96
N ILE A 6 70.16 -11.03 -19.70
CA ILE A 6 69.54 -9.81 -19.14
C ILE A 6 68.23 -9.56 -19.88
N TYR A 7 67.36 -10.58 -19.90
CA TYR A 7 65.97 -10.45 -20.39
C TYR A 7 64.96 -11.23 -19.51
N LEU A 8 65.38 -11.82 -18.39
CA LEU A 8 64.47 -12.58 -17.52
C LEU A 8 63.73 -11.73 -16.48
N LEU A 9 64.22 -10.52 -16.18
CA LEU A 9 63.64 -9.65 -15.14
C LEU A 9 62.27 -9.02 -15.52
N PRO A 10 62.00 -8.57 -16.76
CA PRO A 10 60.68 -8.03 -17.10
C PRO A 10 59.63 -9.13 -17.25
N ILE A 11 60.04 -10.35 -17.61
CA ILE A 11 59.13 -11.52 -17.74
C ILE A 11 58.68 -11.99 -16.36
N PHE A 12 59.57 -12.01 -15.36
CA PHE A 12 59.23 -12.38 -13.98
C PHE A 12 58.25 -11.39 -13.32
N LEU A 13 58.35 -10.09 -13.65
CA LEU A 13 57.42 -9.07 -13.16
C LEU A 13 56.00 -9.17 -13.76
N MET A 14 55.85 -9.67 -15.00
CA MET A 14 54.52 -9.90 -15.59
C MET A 14 53.76 -11.05 -14.92
N VAL A 15 54.44 -12.06 -14.38
CA VAL A 15 53.77 -13.20 -13.73
C VAL A 15 53.14 -12.81 -12.39
N PHE A 16 53.71 -11.83 -11.68
CA PHE A 16 53.13 -11.33 -10.42
C PHE A 16 51.91 -10.42 -10.62
N ALA A 17 51.75 -9.79 -11.79
CA ALA A 17 50.62 -8.90 -12.08
C ALA A 17 49.31 -9.64 -12.41
N VAL A 18 49.37 -10.93 -12.75
CA VAL A 18 48.17 -11.76 -13.03
C VAL A 18 47.63 -12.45 -11.77
N SER A 19 48.34 -12.37 -10.64
CA SER A 19 47.93 -12.98 -9.36
C SER A 19 47.15 -12.01 -8.47
N CYS A 20 46.21 -11.27 -9.05
CA CYS A 20 45.02 -10.82 -8.33
C CYS A 20 43.89 -11.78 -8.69
N GLU A 21 43.93 -12.97 -8.09
CA GLU A 21 42.70 -13.73 -7.92
C GLU A 21 41.76 -12.87 -7.08
N ASP A 22 40.77 -12.26 -7.73
CA ASP A 22 39.59 -11.75 -7.08
C ASP A 22 39.05 -12.87 -6.20
N LYS A 23 39.31 -12.77 -4.89
CA LYS A 23 38.65 -13.59 -3.90
C LYS A 23 37.18 -13.20 -3.95
N LYS A 24 36.44 -13.77 -4.90
CA LYS A 24 34.99 -13.81 -4.87
C LYS A 24 34.65 -14.34 -3.49
N LEU A 25 33.94 -13.55 -2.71
CA LEU A 25 33.38 -13.96 -1.43
C LEU A 25 32.47 -15.17 -1.71
N GLN A 26 33.05 -16.37 -1.76
CA GLN A 26 32.33 -17.62 -1.61
C GLN A 26 32.03 -17.78 -0.13
N GLY A 27 31.24 -16.84 0.41
CA GLY A 27 30.39 -17.20 1.52
C GLY A 27 29.33 -18.13 0.96
N PRO A 28 29.05 -19.30 1.56
CA PRO A 28 27.88 -20.06 1.17
C PRO A 28 26.69 -19.10 1.17
N GLU A 29 25.92 -19.11 0.10
CA GLU A 29 24.69 -18.34 -0.08
C GLU A 29 23.64 -18.89 0.90
N HIS A 30 23.91 -18.74 2.19
CA HIS A 30 23.01 -19.09 3.26
C HIS A 30 22.03 -17.94 3.37
N THR A 31 21.00 -17.98 2.52
CA THR A 31 19.68 -17.41 2.80
C THR A 31 19.04 -18.16 3.99
N ILE A 32 19.78 -18.33 5.08
CA ILE A 32 19.25 -18.80 6.35
C ILE A 32 18.60 -17.56 6.96
N ASP A 33 17.30 -17.46 6.79
CA ASP A 33 16.50 -16.45 7.46
C ASP A 33 16.49 -16.77 8.97
N LEU A 34 17.41 -16.15 9.70
CA LEU A 34 17.59 -16.29 11.14
C LEU A 34 16.35 -15.88 11.96
N PHE A 35 15.37 -15.26 11.31
CA PHE A 35 14.16 -14.76 11.94
C PHE A 35 12.90 -15.53 11.54
N LYS A 36 13.03 -16.65 10.82
CA LYS A 36 11.90 -17.47 10.38
C LYS A 36 10.93 -17.79 11.52
N ASP A 37 11.45 -18.11 12.71
CA ASP A 37 10.66 -18.50 13.88
C ASP A 37 10.22 -17.30 14.75
N GLN A 38 10.78 -16.10 14.51
CA GLN A 38 10.40 -14.86 15.19
C GLN A 38 9.38 -14.03 14.40
N ARG A 39 9.08 -14.40 13.15
CA ARG A 39 7.97 -13.82 12.39
C ARG A 39 6.66 -14.28 12.99
N GLN A 40 6.22 -13.62 14.06
CA GLN A 40 4.82 -13.64 14.41
C GLN A 40 4.08 -12.84 13.35
N GLU A 41 3.51 -13.53 12.37
CA GLU A 41 2.48 -12.96 11.49
C GLU A 41 1.29 -12.60 12.37
N GLY A 42 1.36 -11.44 13.02
CA GLY A 42 0.22 -10.82 13.65
C GLY A 42 -0.79 -10.58 12.55
N LYS A 43 -1.78 -11.47 12.43
CA LYS A 43 -2.91 -11.27 11.53
C LYS A 43 -3.54 -9.94 11.93
N ALA A 44 -3.36 -8.92 11.10
CA ALA A 44 -4.00 -7.64 11.31
C ALA A 44 -5.51 -7.91 11.42
N TYR A 45 -6.14 -7.38 12.47
CA TYR A 45 -7.58 -7.52 12.64
C TYR A 45 -8.29 -6.94 11.41
N VAL A 46 -9.15 -7.75 10.78
CA VAL A 46 -9.98 -7.34 9.65
C VAL A 46 -11.42 -7.41 10.11
N MET A 47 -12.11 -6.28 10.13
CA MET A 47 -13.53 -6.23 10.48
C MET A 47 -14.35 -7.04 9.50
N SER A 48 -15.34 -7.78 10.00
CA SER A 48 -16.34 -8.45 9.14
C SER A 48 -17.24 -7.43 8.44
N ALA A 49 -18.03 -7.85 7.43
CA ALA A 49 -18.97 -6.97 6.75
C ALA A 49 -20.05 -6.43 7.69
N GLU A 50 -20.53 -7.25 8.62
CA GLU A 50 -21.52 -6.87 9.63
C GLU A 50 -20.94 -5.87 10.63
N GLU A 51 -19.72 -6.11 11.12
CA GLU A 51 -19.00 -5.19 12.01
C GLU A 51 -18.70 -3.85 11.32
N SER A 52 -18.25 -3.90 10.06
CA SER A 52 -17.97 -2.71 9.25
C SER A 52 -19.25 -1.91 9.01
N SER A 53 -20.37 -2.58 8.73
CA SER A 53 -21.67 -1.95 8.58
C SER A 53 -22.15 -1.33 9.90
N ALA A 54 -22.01 -2.03 11.03
CA ALA A 54 -22.41 -1.56 12.35
C ALA A 54 -21.64 -0.30 12.76
N ALA A 55 -20.31 -0.31 12.62
CA ALA A 55 -19.42 0.80 12.97
C ALA A 55 -19.53 2.00 12.01
N SER A 56 -19.99 1.78 10.78
CA SER A 56 -20.15 2.85 9.79
C SER A 56 -21.34 3.76 10.10
N ALA A 57 -21.11 5.06 9.93
CA ALA A 57 -22.16 6.07 9.93
C ALA A 57 -22.99 6.01 8.62
N MET A 58 -22.36 5.57 7.54
CA MET A 58 -22.98 5.44 6.22
C MET A 58 -22.37 4.26 5.45
N VAL A 59 -23.22 3.48 4.78
CA VAL A 59 -22.84 2.37 3.91
C VAL A 59 -23.49 2.56 2.55
N ILE A 60 -22.67 2.56 1.50
CA ILE A 60 -23.12 2.73 0.12
C ILE A 60 -22.66 1.54 -0.70
N ALA A 61 -23.55 0.94 -1.50
CA ALA A 61 -23.17 0.04 -2.57
C ALA A 61 -22.89 0.86 -3.83
N SER A 62 -21.66 0.80 -4.36
CA SER A 62 -21.29 1.52 -5.57
C SER A 62 -20.25 0.76 -6.37
N SER A 63 -20.38 0.74 -7.69
CA SER A 63 -19.34 0.32 -8.64
C SER A 63 -18.58 1.51 -9.24
N ASN A 64 -19.01 2.75 -8.96
CA ASN A 64 -18.49 3.97 -9.59
C ASN A 64 -17.72 4.83 -8.58
N VAL A 65 -16.70 4.22 -7.99
CA VAL A 65 -15.74 4.85 -7.08
C VAL A 65 -14.43 5.06 -7.83
N LYS A 66 -13.89 6.29 -7.79
CA LYS A 66 -12.62 6.62 -8.46
C LYS A 66 -11.71 7.38 -7.51
N LEU A 67 -10.41 7.08 -7.54
CA LEU A 67 -9.39 7.90 -6.90
C LEU A 67 -9.26 9.22 -7.67
N VAL A 68 -9.40 10.35 -6.97
CA VAL A 68 -9.30 11.69 -7.57
C VAL A 68 -7.98 12.36 -7.22
N ASP A 69 -7.50 12.16 -6.00
CA ASP A 69 -6.31 12.85 -5.51
C ASP A 69 -5.57 11.98 -4.48
N SER A 70 -4.26 12.17 -4.37
CA SER A 70 -3.44 11.48 -3.38
C SER A 70 -2.30 12.37 -2.90
N TYR A 71 -2.15 12.47 -1.58
CA TYR A 71 -1.09 13.22 -0.92
C TYR A 71 -0.17 12.24 -0.20
N SER A 72 1.06 12.09 -0.67
CA SER A 72 2.11 11.26 -0.06
C SER A 72 3.35 12.12 0.21
N GLY A 73 3.31 12.90 1.30
CA GLY A 73 4.41 13.77 1.73
C GLY A 73 5.08 13.28 3.03
N ARG A 74 5.62 14.22 3.82
CA ARG A 74 6.24 13.96 5.15
C ARG A 74 5.23 13.50 6.24
N GLY A 75 4.03 13.08 5.88
CA GLY A 75 2.95 12.69 6.80
C GLY A 75 2.25 11.40 6.36
N ARG A 76 1.18 11.03 7.07
CA ARG A 76 0.37 9.85 6.68
C ARG A 76 -0.20 10.07 5.28
N PRO A 77 -0.13 9.06 4.39
CA PRO A 77 -0.67 9.21 3.05
C PRO A 77 -2.19 9.37 3.11
N ILE A 78 -2.69 10.29 2.30
CA ILE A 78 -4.13 10.59 2.20
C ILE A 78 -4.57 10.35 0.77
N PHE A 79 -5.69 9.67 0.61
CA PHE A 79 -6.30 9.36 -0.67
C PHE A 79 -7.71 9.92 -0.69
N ILE A 80 -8.06 10.67 -1.73
CA ILE A 80 -9.40 11.23 -1.91
C ILE A 80 -10.10 10.46 -3.02
N TYR A 81 -11.24 9.89 -2.68
CA TYR A 81 -12.07 9.12 -3.59
C TYR A 81 -13.36 9.86 -3.87
N LYS A 82 -13.87 9.75 -5.09
CA LYS A 82 -15.16 10.28 -5.52
C LYS A 82 -16.11 9.14 -5.84
N VAL A 83 -17.30 9.20 -5.26
CA VAL A 83 -18.41 8.30 -5.57
C VAL A 83 -19.37 9.05 -6.49
N ASN A 84 -19.49 8.58 -7.74
CA ASN A 84 -20.34 9.26 -8.72
C ASN A 84 -21.80 8.83 -8.67
N SER A 85 -22.06 7.58 -8.28
CA SER A 85 -23.40 7.00 -8.19
C SER A 85 -23.36 5.77 -7.28
N GLY A 86 -24.48 5.42 -6.67
CA GLY A 86 -24.60 4.23 -5.83
C GLY A 86 -25.93 4.18 -5.11
N GLU A 87 -26.14 3.10 -4.37
CA GLU A 87 -27.30 2.89 -3.52
C GLU A 87 -26.90 3.06 -2.05
N VAL A 88 -27.71 3.81 -1.30
CA VAL A 88 -27.48 4.03 0.13
C VAL A 88 -28.17 2.91 0.90
N ILE A 89 -27.37 2.02 1.49
CA ILE A 89 -27.88 0.88 2.27
C ILE A 89 -28.14 1.30 3.72
N LYS A 90 -27.22 2.10 4.27
CA LYS A 90 -27.31 2.60 5.64
C LYS A 90 -26.94 4.08 5.64
N THR A 91 -27.77 4.90 6.25
CA THR A 91 -27.47 6.29 6.56
C THR A 91 -27.96 6.61 7.96
N THR A 92 -27.34 7.58 8.62
CA THR A 92 -27.91 8.17 9.82
C THR A 92 -29.15 8.99 9.42
N ARG A 93 -30.20 8.99 10.25
CA ARG A 93 -31.57 9.43 9.92
C ARG A 93 -31.72 10.81 9.24
N ASP A 94 -30.72 11.69 9.35
CA ASP A 94 -30.82 13.07 8.83
C ASP A 94 -29.83 13.42 7.70
N SER A 95 -29.06 12.45 7.19
CA SER A 95 -28.08 12.71 6.12
C SER A 95 -28.61 12.36 4.73
N ILE A 96 -29.05 13.39 3.98
CA ILE A 96 -29.33 13.30 2.54
C ILE A 96 -28.00 13.16 1.79
N VAL A 97 -27.80 12.01 1.15
CA VAL A 97 -26.64 11.75 0.30
C VAL A 97 -26.93 12.28 -1.10
N SER A 98 -26.17 13.28 -1.52
CA SER A 98 -26.19 13.77 -2.90
C SER A 98 -24.95 13.26 -3.61
N PHE A 99 -25.14 12.65 -4.77
CA PHE A 99 -24.07 12.24 -5.66
C PHE A 99 -23.84 13.34 -6.72
N PRO A 100 -22.58 13.59 -7.15
CA PRO A 100 -21.35 12.95 -6.68
C PRO A 100 -20.82 13.58 -5.38
N PHE A 101 -20.21 12.78 -4.51
CA PHE A 101 -19.50 13.29 -3.33
C PHE A 101 -18.12 12.68 -3.19
N GLN A 102 -17.29 13.27 -2.34
CA GLN A 102 -15.92 12.83 -2.08
C GLN A 102 -15.74 12.40 -0.63
N PHE A 103 -14.87 11.41 -0.41
CA PHE A 103 -14.48 10.94 0.91
C PHE A 103 -12.97 10.74 1.00
N LEU A 104 -12.45 10.80 2.23
CA LEU A 104 -11.03 10.67 2.53
C LEU A 104 -10.70 9.26 3.01
N SER A 105 -9.58 8.69 2.58
CA SER A 105 -9.02 7.47 3.16
C SER A 105 -7.56 7.69 3.54
N ASN A 106 -7.16 7.12 4.68
CA ASN A 106 -5.77 7.12 5.14
C ASN A 106 -4.97 5.92 4.57
N GLN A 107 -5.62 5.08 3.76
CA GLN A 107 -5.02 3.91 3.12
C GLN A 107 -5.48 3.83 1.66
N LYS A 108 -4.63 3.25 0.82
CA LYS A 108 -5.01 3.00 -0.57
C LYS A 108 -6.01 1.85 -0.61
N LEU A 109 -7.22 2.15 -1.05
CA LEU A 109 -8.29 1.17 -1.22
C LEU A 109 -8.09 0.41 -2.53
N ASP A 110 -8.23 -0.92 -2.46
CA ASP A 110 -8.24 -1.80 -3.62
C ASP A 110 -9.64 -1.79 -4.24
N LEU A 111 -9.85 -0.88 -5.21
CA LEU A 111 -11.14 -0.70 -5.86
C LEU A 111 -11.36 -1.81 -6.89
N LYS A 112 -12.43 -2.58 -6.72
CA LYS A 112 -12.88 -3.58 -7.69
C LYS A 112 -13.72 -2.92 -8.80
N LYS A 113 -13.87 -3.61 -9.94
CA LYS A 113 -14.76 -3.13 -11.02
C LYS A 113 -16.23 -3.34 -10.69
N ASP A 114 -16.52 -4.33 -9.85
CA ASP A 114 -17.88 -4.68 -9.44
C ASP A 114 -18.38 -3.76 -8.33
N ALA A 115 -19.70 -3.82 -8.07
CA ALA A 115 -20.29 -3.11 -6.96
C ALA A 115 -19.61 -3.51 -5.65
N MET A 116 -19.19 -2.52 -4.86
CA MET A 116 -18.54 -2.72 -3.57
C MET A 116 -19.25 -1.92 -2.49
N TYR A 117 -19.15 -2.41 -1.26
CA TYR A 117 -19.60 -1.68 -0.09
C TYR A 117 -18.56 -0.62 0.31
N VAL A 118 -19.03 0.61 0.41
CA VAL A 118 -18.26 1.78 0.82
C VAL A 118 -18.66 2.11 2.25
N TYR A 119 -17.77 1.78 3.19
CA TYR A 119 -17.96 1.97 4.62
C TYR A 119 -17.41 3.32 5.05
N LEU A 120 -18.30 4.22 5.48
CA LEU A 120 -17.97 5.60 5.77
C LEU A 120 -18.27 5.93 7.23
N GLN A 121 -17.32 6.61 7.86
CA GLN A 121 -17.45 7.29 9.14
C GLN A 121 -17.44 8.81 8.94
N LYS A 122 -17.88 9.56 9.95
CA LYS A 122 -17.78 11.02 9.92
C LYS A 122 -16.31 11.43 9.86
N LEU A 123 -16.00 12.46 9.09
CA LEU A 123 -14.63 12.95 8.99
C LEU A 123 -14.20 13.57 10.32
N GLU A 124 -13.17 13.00 10.92
CA GLU A 124 -12.54 13.52 12.13
C GLU A 124 -11.15 14.07 11.79
N GLY A 125 -10.96 15.38 11.98
CA GLY A 125 -9.71 16.06 11.65
C GLY A 125 -9.68 16.66 10.24
N TYR A 126 -8.47 16.79 9.67
CA TYR A 126 -8.20 17.32 8.32
C TYR A 126 -8.95 18.62 7.96
N ARG A 127 -9.12 19.55 8.92
CA ARG A 127 -9.99 20.75 8.79
C ARG A 127 -9.73 21.57 7.51
N PHE A 128 -8.47 21.71 7.09
CA PHE A 128 -8.10 22.45 5.88
C PHE A 128 -8.56 21.74 4.60
N ILE A 129 -8.25 20.46 4.46
CA ILE A 129 -8.62 19.65 3.29
C ILE A 129 -10.14 19.45 3.24
N ALA A 130 -10.77 19.25 4.40
CA ALA A 130 -12.21 19.12 4.54
C ALA A 130 -12.95 20.35 4.00
N LYS A 131 -12.45 21.56 4.33
CA LYS A 131 -13.05 22.81 3.86
C LYS A 131 -12.79 23.06 2.38
N ASP A 132 -11.57 22.78 1.90
CA ASP A 132 -11.18 22.99 0.50
C ASP A 132 -11.93 22.05 -0.47
N LYS A 133 -12.01 20.76 -0.10
CA LYS A 133 -12.61 19.70 -0.94
C LYS A 133 -14.04 19.34 -0.56
N ASN A 134 -14.63 20.06 0.40
CA ASN A 134 -15.97 19.82 0.95
C ASN A 134 -16.18 18.34 1.42
N LEU A 135 -15.18 17.80 2.13
CA LEU A 135 -15.20 16.42 2.61
C LEU A 135 -15.98 16.34 3.93
N ARG A 136 -16.95 15.43 3.97
CA ARG A 136 -17.78 15.17 5.17
C ARG A 136 -17.53 13.79 5.78
N TYR A 137 -17.01 12.87 4.98
CA TYR A 137 -16.87 11.47 5.33
C TYR A 137 -15.43 11.00 5.12
N GLN A 138 -15.07 10.00 5.92
CA GLN A 138 -13.79 9.30 5.87
C GLN A 138 -14.06 7.79 5.79
N TRP A 139 -13.15 7.05 5.17
CA TRP A 139 -13.18 5.60 5.14
C TRP A 139 -13.07 5.05 6.56
N LEU A 140 -13.84 4.00 6.88
CA LEU A 140 -13.78 3.35 8.17
C LEU A 140 -12.39 2.73 8.38
N LYS A 141 -11.74 3.11 9.49
CA LYS A 141 -10.43 2.57 9.86
C LYS A 141 -10.61 1.06 10.10
N ASP A 142 -9.82 0.24 9.42
CA ASP A 142 -9.85 -1.24 9.50
C ASP A 142 -10.96 -1.95 8.70
N ALA A 143 -11.78 -1.21 7.93
CA ALA A 143 -12.74 -1.83 7.01
C ALA A 143 -12.07 -2.29 5.70
N PRO A 144 -12.23 -3.57 5.31
CA PRO A 144 -11.80 -4.05 4.00
C PRO A 144 -12.80 -3.67 2.90
N VAL A 145 -12.36 -3.74 1.63
CA VAL A 145 -13.24 -3.53 0.48
C VAL A 145 -14.01 -4.81 0.18
N TYR A 146 -15.27 -4.86 0.61
CA TYR A 146 -16.17 -5.97 0.32
C TYR A 146 -16.88 -5.76 -1.02
N SER A 147 -16.87 -6.77 -1.87
CA SER A 147 -17.75 -6.83 -3.04
C SER A 147 -19.18 -7.11 -2.60
N VAL A 148 -20.13 -6.42 -3.21
CA VAL A 148 -21.56 -6.77 -3.09
C VAL A 148 -21.71 -8.13 -3.76
N LYS A 149 -22.06 -9.16 -2.99
CA LYS A 149 -22.48 -10.43 -3.59
C LYS A 149 -23.77 -10.13 -4.33
N ALA A 150 -23.77 -10.29 -5.65
CA ALA A 150 -25.02 -10.34 -6.39
C ALA A 150 -25.73 -11.60 -5.89
N ASP A 151 -26.84 -11.44 -5.18
CA ASP A 151 -27.73 -12.55 -4.89
C ASP A 151 -28.14 -13.17 -6.24
N GLN A 152 -27.76 -14.44 -6.44
CA GLN A 152 -28.27 -15.27 -7.53
C GLN A 152 -29.57 -15.93 -7.10
#